data_AF-A0A3R5XPR2-F1
#
_entry.id   AF-A0A3R5XPR2-F1
#
_cell.length_a   1.000
_cell.length_b   1.000
_cell.length_c   1.000
_cell.angle_alpha   90.00
_cell.angle_beta   90.00
_cell.angle_gamma   90.00
#
_symmetry.space_group_name_H-M   'P 1'
#
loop_
_entity.id
_entity.type
_entity.pdbx_description
1 polymer ?
#
loop_
_entity_poly.entity_id
_entity_poly.type
_entity_poly.pdbx_seq_one_letter_code
_entity_poly.pdbx_strand_id
1 'polypeptide(L)'
;MKIETKYDIASSVNIGAEYDKGVKKLFKSKEIIVPIMEMVIPEFEGCSQEEILNCLDLASITSDEVVSDAPVSETDEYRIRGEDAGIFDYLNQVFVGNIEEIETYSHIEWEEEFKEDVAMTMTRFSDVLVRRGREEGRKEGREEGRIEGREIGQEETTVKFIWSLHEMKCTDEMISEAVKRPIDYVQDILKKDAPQ
;
A
#
# COMPACT_ATOMS: atom_id res chain seq x y z
N MET A 1 5.71 50.23 -0.60
CA MET A 1 6.00 48.86 -0.12
C MET A 1 6.95 48.98 1.07
N LYS A 2 6.63 48.36 2.22
CA LYS A 2 7.54 48.34 3.38
C LYS A 2 8.80 47.54 3.01
N ILE A 3 9.93 47.88 3.63
CA ILE A 3 11.25 47.29 3.32
C ILE A 3 11.25 45.79 3.66
N GLU A 4 10.61 45.40 4.76
CA GLU A 4 10.39 44.01 5.19
C GLU A 4 9.70 43.19 4.10
N THR A 5 8.61 43.71 3.52
CA THR A 5 7.87 43.04 2.43
C THR A 5 8.72 42.81 1.18
N LYS A 6 9.71 43.66 0.90
CA LYS A 6 10.63 43.44 -0.23
C LYS A 6 11.62 42.32 0.07
N TYR A 7 12.03 42.17 1.32
CA TYR A 7 12.96 41.14 1.77
C TYR A 7 12.29 39.76 1.78
N ASP A 8 11.05 39.67 2.27
CA ASP A 8 10.26 38.42 2.26
C ASP A 8 9.94 37.94 0.84
N ILE A 9 9.67 38.86 -0.09
CA ILE A 9 9.46 38.52 -1.50
C ILE A 9 10.78 38.05 -2.14
N ALA A 10 11.90 38.71 -1.84
CA ALA A 10 13.19 38.31 -2.40
C ALA A 10 13.67 36.96 -1.85
N SER A 11 13.46 36.68 -0.56
CA SER A 11 13.81 35.40 0.04
C SER A 11 12.90 34.27 -0.47
N SER A 12 11.58 34.50 -0.59
CA SER A 12 10.64 33.50 -1.12
C SER A 12 10.88 33.16 -2.59
N VAL A 13 11.30 34.12 -3.42
CA VAL A 13 11.70 33.84 -4.82
C VAL A 13 12.93 32.93 -4.86
N ASN A 14 13.90 33.15 -3.97
CA ASN A 14 15.12 32.34 -3.90
C ASN A 14 14.83 30.92 -3.37
N ILE A 15 14.00 30.81 -2.34
CA ILE A 15 13.54 29.52 -1.78
C ILE A 15 12.73 28.74 -2.83
N GLY A 16 11.87 29.41 -3.59
CA GLY A 16 11.10 28.79 -4.67
C GLY A 16 11.98 28.22 -5.78
N ALA A 17 13.07 28.92 -6.14
CA ALA A 17 14.02 28.44 -7.14
C ALA A 17 14.86 27.24 -6.65
N GLU A 18 15.26 27.24 -5.37
CA GLU A 18 15.96 26.10 -4.76
C GLU A 18 15.05 24.87 -4.62
N TYR A 19 13.79 25.08 -4.22
CA TYR A 19 12.77 24.04 -4.16
C TYR A 19 12.51 23.42 -5.53
N ASP A 20 12.26 24.24 -6.56
CA ASP A 20 12.04 23.79 -7.94
C ASP A 20 13.24 22.98 -8.47
N LYS A 21 14.47 23.44 -8.19
CA LYS A 21 15.70 22.72 -8.54
C LYS A 21 15.78 21.36 -7.84
N GLY A 22 15.47 21.29 -6.55
CA GLY A 22 15.48 20.05 -5.76
C GLY A 22 14.43 19.04 -6.24
N VAL A 23 13.21 19.51 -6.51
CA VAL A 23 12.11 18.68 -7.02
C VAL A 23 12.42 18.14 -8.42
N LYS A 24 12.93 18.99 -9.32
CA LYS A 24 13.41 18.58 -10.64
C LYS A 24 14.51 17.52 -10.53
N LYS A 25 15.43 17.66 -9.57
CA LYS A 25 16.48 16.66 -9.32
C LYS A 25 15.91 15.32 -8.83
N LEU A 26 14.94 15.34 -7.92
CA LEU A 26 14.31 14.15 -7.37
C LEU A 26 13.57 13.34 -8.46
N PHE A 27 12.74 14.02 -9.26
CA PHE A 27 11.94 13.37 -10.31
C PHE A 27 12.73 12.97 -11.56
N LYS A 28 13.98 13.42 -11.70
CA LYS A 28 14.92 12.85 -12.69
C LYS A 28 15.34 11.42 -12.31
N SER A 29 15.21 11.00 -11.04
CA SER A 29 15.53 9.63 -10.62
C SER A 29 14.46 8.64 -11.05
N LYS A 30 14.87 7.67 -11.87
CA LYS A 30 14.01 6.61 -12.41
C LYS A 30 13.40 5.73 -11.33
N GLU A 31 14.14 5.50 -10.24
CA GLU A 31 13.69 4.71 -9.09
C GLU A 31 12.56 5.41 -8.33
N ILE A 32 12.36 6.71 -8.53
CA ILE A 32 11.34 7.52 -7.87
C ILE A 32 10.16 7.81 -8.81
N ILE A 33 10.43 8.26 -10.04
CA ILE A 33 9.36 8.65 -10.97
C ILE A 33 8.55 7.44 -11.47
N VAL A 34 9.19 6.28 -11.70
CA VAL A 34 8.51 5.11 -12.27
C VAL A 34 7.40 4.56 -11.34
N PRO A 35 7.65 4.30 -10.04
CA PRO A 35 6.58 3.89 -9.12
C PRO A 35 5.47 4.93 -8.99
N ILE A 36 5.80 6.22 -9.01
CA ILE A 36 4.79 7.29 -8.92
C ILE A 36 3.91 7.31 -10.17
N MET A 37 4.50 7.11 -11.36
CA MET A 37 3.75 7.03 -12.62
C MET A 37 2.78 5.83 -12.62
N GLU A 38 3.21 4.66 -12.13
CA GLU A 38 2.34 3.48 -11.96
C GLU A 38 1.12 3.77 -11.08
N MET A 39 1.32 4.51 -9.98
CA MET A 39 0.25 4.78 -9.00
C MET A 39 -0.70 5.91 -9.38
N VAL A 40 -0.21 6.91 -10.12
CA VAL A 40 -0.95 8.17 -10.36
C VAL A 40 -1.56 8.23 -11.76
N ILE A 41 -0.99 7.53 -12.73
CA ILE A 41 -1.41 7.59 -14.14
C ILE A 41 -2.19 6.31 -14.47
N PRO A 42 -3.51 6.40 -14.73
CA PRO A 42 -4.34 5.22 -15.00
C PRO A 42 -3.85 4.38 -16.18
N GLU A 43 -3.21 4.99 -17.17
CA GLU A 43 -2.65 4.32 -18.34
C GLU A 43 -1.48 3.38 -18.00
N PHE A 44 -0.86 3.55 -16.83
CA PHE A 44 0.19 2.67 -16.32
C PHE A 44 -0.31 1.69 -15.24
N GLU A 45 -1.61 1.65 -14.97
CA GLU A 45 -2.20 0.73 -14.00
C GLU A 45 -1.98 -0.73 -14.45
N GLY A 46 -1.25 -1.50 -13.63
CA GLY A 46 -0.91 -2.90 -13.94
C GLY A 46 0.24 -3.09 -14.93
N CYS A 47 0.90 -2.02 -15.37
CA CYS A 47 2.17 -2.11 -16.09
C CYS A 47 3.31 -2.43 -15.11
N SER A 48 4.26 -3.24 -15.54
CA SER A 48 5.50 -3.43 -14.78
C SER A 48 6.36 -2.17 -14.81
N GLN A 49 7.19 -1.98 -13.78
CA GLN A 49 8.12 -0.86 -13.72
C GLN A 49 9.10 -0.83 -14.91
N GLU A 50 9.43 -1.99 -15.50
CA GLU A 50 10.28 -2.07 -16.70
C GLU A 50 9.55 -1.59 -17.96
N GLU A 51 8.26 -1.90 -18.10
CA GLU A 51 7.42 -1.41 -19.20
C GLU A 51 7.24 0.11 -19.12
N ILE A 52 6.98 0.64 -17.93
CA ILE A 52 6.88 2.09 -17.68
C ILE A 52 8.23 2.75 -17.99
N LEU A 53 9.34 2.15 -17.56
CA LEU A 53 10.69 2.66 -17.81
C LEU A 53 11.02 2.70 -19.31
N ASN A 54 10.58 1.72 -20.09
CA ASN A 54 10.78 1.69 -21.55
C ASN A 54 9.93 2.72 -22.30
N CYS A 55 8.81 3.17 -21.72
CA CYS A 55 7.99 4.25 -22.24
C CYS A 55 8.60 5.64 -22.00
N LEU A 56 9.55 5.77 -21.07
CA LEU A 56 10.25 7.02 -20.81
C LEU A 56 11.33 7.24 -21.89
N ASP A 57 11.21 8.34 -22.63
CA ASP A 57 12.26 8.76 -23.56
C ASP A 57 13.53 9.12 -22.77
N LEU A 58 14.46 8.18 -22.75
CA LEU A 58 15.72 8.28 -22.02
C LEU A 58 16.58 9.44 -22.50
N ALA A 59 16.41 9.90 -23.75
CA ALA A 59 17.15 11.02 -24.30
C ALA A 59 16.61 12.37 -23.81
N SER A 60 15.29 12.46 -23.57
CA SER A 60 14.62 13.69 -23.13
C SER A 60 14.85 14.04 -21.66
N ILE A 61 15.29 13.09 -20.83
CA ILE A 61 15.59 13.31 -19.39
C ILE A 61 17.06 13.67 -19.17
N THR A 62 17.95 13.23 -20.07
CA THR A 62 19.40 13.48 -20.00
C THR A 62 19.85 14.72 -20.77
N SER A 63 18.99 15.30 -21.61
CA SER A 63 19.32 16.55 -22.31
C SER A 63 19.25 17.73 -21.35
N ASP A 64 20.29 18.56 -21.36
CA ASP A 64 20.36 19.85 -20.63
C ASP A 64 19.33 20.89 -21.11
N GLU A 65 18.47 20.55 -22.07
CA GLU A 65 17.35 21.39 -22.49
C GLU A 65 16.24 21.38 -21.43
N VAL A 66 16.41 22.23 -20.43
CA VAL A 66 15.33 22.65 -19.52
C VAL A 66 14.28 23.43 -20.31
N VAL A 67 13.01 23.07 -20.15
CA VAL A 67 11.88 23.96 -20.49
C VAL A 67 11.87 25.07 -19.43
N SER A 68 12.60 26.15 -19.70
CA SER A 68 12.80 27.28 -18.80
C SER A 68 12.86 28.57 -19.62
N ASP A 69 12.10 29.60 -19.21
CA ASP A 69 12.13 30.94 -19.82
C ASP A 69 13.43 31.72 -19.51
N ALA A 70 14.33 31.15 -18.68
CA ALA A 70 15.59 31.76 -18.28
C ALA A 70 16.79 30.83 -18.52
N PRO A 71 17.95 31.38 -18.96
CA PRO A 71 19.13 30.58 -19.26
C PRO A 71 19.79 30.07 -17.97
N VAL A 72 20.10 28.78 -17.91
CA VAL A 72 20.79 28.15 -16.78
C VAL A 72 22.24 27.85 -17.18
N SER A 73 23.19 28.31 -16.37
CA SER A 73 24.60 27.92 -16.46
C SER A 73 24.87 26.68 -15.61
N GLU A 74 25.69 25.80 -16.17
CA GLU A 74 26.41 24.67 -15.57
C GLU A 74 25.75 23.28 -15.62
N THR A 75 26.39 22.48 -16.48
CA THR A 75 26.42 21.03 -16.62
C THR A 75 26.87 20.35 -15.32
N ASP A 76 25.98 19.63 -14.65
CA ASP A 76 26.36 18.63 -13.65
C ASP A 76 25.46 17.39 -13.82
N GLU A 77 26.09 16.23 -14.00
CA GLU A 77 25.42 14.92 -14.12
C GLU A 77 24.51 14.64 -12.92
N TYR A 78 23.20 14.74 -13.15
CA TYR A 78 22.11 14.57 -12.18
C TYR A 78 21.85 13.11 -11.76
N ARG A 79 22.89 12.28 -11.57
CA ARG A 79 22.75 11.01 -10.82
C ARG A 79 22.81 11.34 -9.33
N ILE A 80 21.92 10.77 -8.53
CA ILE A 80 22.00 10.85 -7.06
C ILE A 80 23.36 10.26 -6.67
N ARG A 81 24.29 11.11 -6.25
CA ARG A 81 25.60 10.69 -5.72
C ARG A 81 25.43 10.34 -4.25
N GLY A 82 26.38 9.62 -3.65
CA GLY A 82 26.33 9.29 -2.21
C GLY A 82 26.22 10.50 -1.27
N GLU A 83 26.55 11.69 -1.76
CA GLU A 83 26.40 12.98 -1.07
C GLU A 83 24.94 13.50 -1.03
N ASP A 84 24.05 12.98 -1.89
CA ASP A 84 22.61 13.26 -1.89
C ASP A 84 21.82 12.34 -0.94
N ALA A 85 22.49 11.49 -0.16
CA ALA A 85 21.86 10.56 0.79
C ALA A 85 20.99 11.26 1.85
N GLY A 86 21.20 12.55 2.09
CA GLY A 86 20.41 13.34 3.04
C GLY A 86 18.91 13.37 2.76
N ILE A 87 18.48 13.33 1.48
CA ILE A 87 17.03 13.26 1.17
C ILE A 87 16.43 11.90 1.52
N PHE A 88 17.19 10.82 1.32
CA PHE A 88 16.74 9.48 1.67
C PHE A 88 16.74 9.27 3.18
N ASP A 89 17.73 9.82 3.89
CA ASP A 89 17.74 9.83 5.34
C ASP A 89 16.52 10.60 5.88
N TYR A 90 16.31 11.84 5.42
CA TYR A 90 15.12 12.64 5.76
C TYR A 90 13.81 11.89 5.51
N LEU A 91 13.61 11.33 4.32
CA LEU A 91 12.41 10.57 3.97
C LEU A 91 12.26 9.34 4.86
N ASN A 92 13.36 8.64 5.17
CA ASN A 92 13.32 7.49 6.07
C ASN A 92 12.88 7.90 7.48
N GLN A 93 13.37 9.03 8.00
CA GLN A 93 12.91 9.57 9.29
C GLN A 93 11.42 9.95 9.25
N VAL A 94 10.92 10.49 8.13
CA VAL A 94 9.48 10.76 7.91
C VAL A 94 8.65 9.47 7.97
N PHE A 95 9.11 8.38 7.37
CA PHE A 95 8.38 7.11 7.41
C PHE A 95 8.42 6.43 8.79
N VAL A 96 9.56 6.53 9.50
CA VAL A 96 9.73 6.01 10.86
C VAL A 96 9.03 6.88 11.90
N GLY A 97 8.82 8.16 11.60
CA GLY A 97 8.25 9.14 12.50
C GLY A 97 9.21 9.69 13.54
N ASN A 98 10.49 9.82 13.16
CA ASN A 98 11.52 10.39 14.03
C ASN A 98 11.56 11.92 13.87
N ILE A 99 10.70 12.62 14.61
CA ILE A 99 10.54 14.07 14.51
C ILE A 99 11.81 14.81 14.92
N GLU A 100 12.54 14.33 15.92
CA GLU A 100 13.78 14.96 16.38
C GLU A 100 14.83 15.02 15.26
N GLU A 101 15.01 13.94 14.51
CA GLU A 101 15.91 13.93 13.35
C GLU A 101 15.37 14.76 12.18
N ILE A 102 14.06 14.69 11.90
CA ILE A 102 13.41 15.52 10.85
C ILE A 102 13.60 17.02 11.14
N GLU A 103 13.50 17.42 12.40
CA GLU A 103 13.71 18.80 12.84
C GLU A 103 15.11 19.31 12.52
N THR A 104 16.13 18.45 12.52
CA THR A 104 17.50 18.85 12.16
C THR A 104 17.63 19.30 10.70
N TYR A 105 16.73 18.81 9.83
CA TYR A 105 16.65 19.18 8.43
C TYR A 105 15.71 20.36 8.17
N SER A 106 14.83 20.71 9.12
CA SER A 106 13.90 21.83 8.98
C SER A 106 14.39 23.04 9.78
N HIS A 107 14.59 24.19 9.13
CA HIS A 107 14.88 25.45 9.82
C HIS A 107 13.62 26.11 10.40
N ILE A 108 12.64 25.31 10.83
CA ILE A 108 11.33 25.77 11.31
C ILE A 108 11.21 25.34 12.77
N GLU A 109 10.80 26.25 13.65
CA GLU A 109 10.40 25.91 15.02
C GLU A 109 8.96 25.38 14.97
N TRP A 110 8.76 24.13 15.37
CA TRP A 110 7.45 23.50 15.37
C TRP A 110 6.79 23.69 16.75
N GLU A 111 5.55 24.16 16.76
CA GLU A 111 4.74 24.20 17.98
C GLU A 111 4.39 22.78 18.43
N GLU A 112 4.33 22.54 19.75
CA GLU A 112 4.11 21.20 20.32
C GLU A 112 2.81 20.54 19.85
N GLU A 113 1.73 21.30 19.73
CA GLU A 113 0.45 20.81 19.20
C GLU A 113 0.60 20.32 17.74
N PHE A 114 1.39 21.03 16.94
CA PHE A 114 1.67 20.68 15.55
C PHE A 114 2.62 19.48 15.44
N LYS A 115 3.59 19.34 16.35
CA LYS A 115 4.45 18.15 16.45
C LYS A 115 3.62 16.89 16.75
N GLU A 116 2.67 16.98 17.66
CA GLU A 116 1.80 15.87 18.03
C GLU A 116 0.91 15.44 16.86
N ASP A 117 0.30 16.39 16.15
CA ASP A 117 -0.50 16.12 14.96
C ASP A 117 0.31 15.46 13.84
N VAL A 118 1.53 15.95 13.58
CA VAL A 118 2.42 15.36 12.59
C VAL A 118 2.80 13.95 13.02
N ALA A 119 3.26 13.74 14.27
CA ALA A 119 3.63 12.44 14.84
C ALA A 119 2.54 11.37 14.77
N MET A 120 1.30 11.79 14.97
CA MET A 120 0.15 10.90 15.11
C MET A 120 -0.58 10.68 13.79
N THR A 121 -0.54 11.66 12.89
CA THR A 121 -1.37 11.68 11.67
C THR A 121 -0.57 11.56 10.37
N MET A 122 0.66 12.11 10.31
CA MET A 122 1.43 12.26 9.06
C MET A 122 2.79 11.55 9.06
N THR A 123 3.41 11.34 10.22
CA THR A 123 4.60 10.50 10.39
C THR A 123 4.16 9.17 11.01
N ARG A 124 4.83 8.05 10.68
CA ARG A 124 4.42 6.65 11.01
C ARG A 124 3.30 6.04 10.15
N PHE A 125 3.11 6.50 8.91
CA PHE A 125 2.21 5.84 7.94
C PHE A 125 2.44 4.31 7.86
N SER A 126 3.69 3.86 7.99
CA SER A 126 4.05 2.45 8.05
C SER A 126 3.39 1.72 9.24
N ASP A 127 3.41 2.30 10.45
CA ASP A 127 2.76 1.70 11.63
C ASP A 127 1.25 1.63 11.47
N VAL A 128 0.63 2.66 10.87
CA VAL A 128 -0.81 2.70 10.60
C VAL A 128 -1.21 1.59 9.63
N LEU A 129 -0.46 1.42 8.53
CA LEU A 129 -0.68 0.34 7.56
C LEU A 129 -0.49 -1.04 8.20
N VAL A 130 0.58 -1.23 8.98
CA VAL A 130 0.87 -2.49 9.66
C VAL A 130 -0.19 -2.83 10.70
N ARG A 131 -0.66 -1.86 11.50
CA ARG A 131 -1.76 -2.06 12.45
C ARG A 131 -3.04 -2.42 11.74
N ARG A 132 -3.38 -1.67 10.67
CA ARG A 132 -4.58 -1.91 9.87
C ARG A 132 -4.57 -3.30 9.25
N GLY A 133 -3.47 -3.70 8.59
CA GLY A 133 -3.33 -5.03 7.99
C GLY A 133 -3.43 -6.16 9.02
N ARG A 134 -2.83 -5.99 10.21
CA ARG A 134 -2.99 -6.95 11.31
C ARG A 134 -4.43 -7.01 11.80
N GLU A 135 -5.12 -5.88 11.93
CA GLU A 135 -6.49 -5.85 12.41
C GLU A 135 -7.48 -6.44 11.41
N GLU A 136 -7.31 -6.12 10.12
CA GLU A 136 -8.08 -6.68 9.00
C GLU A 136 -7.88 -8.20 8.93
N GLY A 137 -6.64 -8.69 8.90
CA GLY A 137 -6.38 -10.14 8.89
C GLY A 137 -6.92 -10.86 10.12
N ARG A 138 -6.91 -10.21 11.29
CA ARG A 138 -7.47 -10.75 12.53
C ARG A 138 -9.01 -10.77 12.52
N LYS A 139 -9.67 -9.86 11.79
CA LYS A 139 -11.13 -9.86 11.59
C LYS A 139 -11.52 -10.92 10.56
N GLU A 140 -10.82 -10.97 9.44
CA GLU A 140 -11.05 -11.92 8.35
C GLU A 140 -10.88 -13.37 8.85
N GLY A 141 -9.76 -13.69 9.49
CA GLY A 141 -9.53 -15.05 10.00
C GLY A 141 -10.52 -15.49 11.09
N ARG A 142 -11.13 -14.55 11.83
CA ARG A 142 -12.23 -14.90 12.76
C ARG A 142 -13.51 -15.23 12.03
N GLU A 143 -13.85 -14.44 11.01
CA GLU A 143 -15.08 -14.62 10.26
C GLU A 143 -15.01 -15.88 9.40
N GLU A 144 -13.87 -16.11 8.74
CA GLU A 144 -13.60 -17.34 7.98
C GLU A 144 -13.69 -18.57 8.88
N GLY A 145 -12.99 -18.60 10.02
CA GLY A 145 -13.08 -19.72 10.95
C GLY A 145 -14.48 -19.94 11.54
N ARG A 146 -15.29 -18.88 11.67
CA ARG A 146 -16.69 -18.98 12.11
C ARG A 146 -17.59 -19.59 11.03
N ILE A 147 -17.37 -19.22 9.77
CA ILE A 147 -18.12 -19.77 8.62
C ILE A 147 -17.74 -21.24 8.42
N GLU A 148 -16.44 -21.53 8.33
CA GLU A 148 -15.91 -22.87 8.13
C GLU A 148 -16.36 -23.81 9.26
N GLY A 149 -16.23 -23.39 10.53
CA GLY A 149 -16.69 -24.19 11.67
C GLY A 149 -18.20 -24.47 11.67
N ARG A 150 -19.01 -23.54 11.16
CA ARG A 150 -20.46 -23.75 11.01
C ARG A 150 -20.77 -24.74 9.90
N GLU A 151 -20.10 -24.64 8.76
CA GLU A 151 -20.29 -25.56 7.63
C GLU A 151 -19.86 -26.98 7.99
N ILE A 152 -18.68 -27.14 8.61
CA ILE A 152 -18.20 -28.44 9.09
C ILE A 152 -19.21 -29.04 10.10
N GLY A 153 -19.68 -28.25 11.06
CA GLY A 153 -20.67 -28.72 12.04
C GLY A 153 -22.00 -29.13 11.40
N GLN A 154 -22.47 -28.39 10.40
CA GLN A 154 -23.68 -28.75 9.66
C GLN A 154 -23.49 -30.04 8.86
N GLU A 155 -22.35 -30.20 8.20
CA GLU A 155 -22.03 -31.41 7.46
C GLU A 155 -21.95 -32.64 8.38
N GLU A 156 -21.29 -32.53 9.54
CA GLU A 156 -21.23 -33.61 10.53
C GLU A 156 -22.62 -34.01 11.05
N THR A 157 -23.48 -33.04 11.37
CA THR A 157 -24.85 -33.34 11.82
C THR A 157 -25.68 -33.98 10.72
N THR A 158 -25.50 -33.56 9.47
CA THR A 158 -26.16 -34.13 8.30
C THR A 158 -25.74 -35.58 8.08
N VAL A 159 -24.43 -35.87 8.17
CA VAL A 159 -23.89 -37.23 8.07
C VAL A 159 -24.46 -38.13 9.18
N LYS A 160 -24.46 -37.68 10.44
CA LYS A 160 -25.03 -38.43 11.56
C LYS A 160 -26.52 -38.71 11.35
N PHE A 161 -27.27 -37.74 10.85
CA PHE A 161 -28.70 -37.89 10.57
C PHE A 161 -28.97 -38.89 9.44
N ILE A 162 -28.17 -38.89 8.38
CA ILE A 162 -28.24 -39.90 7.29
C ILE A 162 -28.04 -41.30 7.84
N TRP A 163 -27.03 -41.53 8.67
CA TRP A 163 -26.79 -42.82 9.31
C TRP A 163 -27.97 -43.26 10.19
N SER A 164 -28.53 -42.35 11.01
CA SER A 164 -29.71 -42.66 11.84
C SER A 164 -30.93 -43.06 11.00
N LEU A 165 -31.19 -42.39 9.87
CA LEU A 165 -32.29 -42.76 8.98
C LEU A 165 -32.05 -44.11 8.28
N HIS A 166 -30.81 -44.38 7.88
CA HIS A 166 -30.43 -45.66 7.28
C HIS A 166 -30.58 -46.82 8.27
N GLU A 167 -30.20 -46.63 9.54
CA GLU A 167 -30.42 -47.61 10.61
C GLU A 167 -31.91 -47.94 10.83
N MET A 168 -32.78 -46.93 10.68
CA MET A 168 -34.25 -47.10 10.72
C MET A 168 -34.84 -47.75 9.47
N LYS A 169 -34.01 -48.19 8.51
CA LYS A 169 -34.43 -48.84 7.26
C LYS A 169 -35.24 -47.93 6.32
N CYS A 170 -35.05 -46.62 6.39
CA CYS A 170 -35.56 -45.70 5.37
C CYS A 170 -34.87 -45.97 4.02
N THR A 171 -35.58 -45.75 2.90
CA THR A 171 -34.97 -45.90 1.56
C THR A 171 -34.10 -44.69 1.22
N ASP A 172 -33.11 -44.88 0.34
CA ASP A 172 -32.20 -43.81 -0.09
C ASP A 172 -32.96 -42.60 -0.66
N GLU A 173 -34.10 -42.81 -1.33
CA GLU A 173 -34.97 -41.74 -1.83
C GLU A 173 -35.61 -40.93 -0.71
N MET A 174 -36.10 -41.60 0.35
CA MET A 174 -36.68 -40.94 1.52
C MET A 174 -35.62 -40.16 2.30
N ILE A 175 -34.40 -40.69 2.40
CA ILE A 175 -33.27 -40.03 3.04
C ILE A 175 -32.86 -38.81 2.22
N SER A 176 -32.65 -38.97 0.91
CA SER A 176 -32.32 -37.89 -0.03
C SER A 176 -33.30 -36.72 0.06
N GLU A 177 -34.60 -37.00 0.13
CA GLU A 177 -35.64 -35.98 0.32
C GLU A 177 -35.53 -35.28 1.68
N ALA A 178 -35.29 -36.04 2.76
CA ALA A 178 -35.19 -35.51 4.12
C ALA A 178 -33.99 -34.57 4.32
N VAL A 179 -32.83 -34.90 3.74
CA VAL A 179 -31.62 -34.04 3.78
C VAL A 179 -31.52 -33.05 2.61
N LYS A 180 -32.42 -33.12 1.63
CA LYS A 180 -32.41 -32.28 0.42
C LYS A 180 -31.08 -32.32 -0.32
N ARG A 181 -30.49 -33.51 -0.40
CA ARG A 181 -29.22 -33.79 -1.09
C ARG A 181 -29.44 -34.89 -2.13
N PRO A 182 -28.65 -34.92 -3.22
CA PRO A 182 -28.76 -35.96 -4.24
C PRO A 182 -28.62 -37.37 -3.66
N ILE A 183 -29.26 -38.36 -4.30
CA ILE A 183 -29.15 -39.77 -3.92
C ILE A 183 -27.67 -40.22 -3.93
N ASP A 184 -26.90 -39.79 -4.92
CA ASP A 184 -25.47 -40.12 -5.03
C ASP A 184 -24.68 -39.68 -3.79
N TYR A 185 -24.99 -38.52 -3.22
CA TYR A 185 -24.36 -38.00 -2.01
C TYR A 185 -24.66 -38.88 -0.79
N VAL A 186 -25.93 -39.32 -0.64
CA VAL A 186 -26.34 -40.23 0.45
C VAL A 186 -25.62 -41.56 0.31
N GLN A 187 -25.57 -42.12 -0.90
CA GLN A 187 -24.88 -43.38 -1.16
C GLN A 187 -23.38 -43.29 -0.90
N ASP A 188 -22.73 -42.19 -1.25
CA ASP A 188 -21.30 -42.00 -1.00
C ASP A 188 -20.97 -41.86 0.48
N ILE A 189 -21.86 -41.30 1.30
CA ILE A 189 -21.72 -41.28 2.76
C ILE A 189 -21.84 -42.70 3.34
N LEU A 190 -22.81 -43.48 2.87
CA LEU A 190 -23.06 -44.84 3.36
C LEU A 190 -22.03 -45.87 2.87
N LYS A 191 -21.31 -45.57 1.77
CA LYS A 191 -20.18 -46.37 1.26
C LYS A 191 -18.88 -46.15 2.03
N LYS A 192 -18.70 -44.98 2.66
CA LYS A 192 -17.55 -44.71 3.53
C LYS A 192 -17.73 -45.47 4.84
N ASP A 193 -16.64 -46.03 5.39
CA ASP A 193 -16.67 -46.82 6.63
C ASP A 193 -17.50 -46.11 7.72
N ALA A 194 -18.32 -46.90 8.43
CA ALA A 194 -19.23 -46.38 9.45
C ALA A 194 -18.48 -45.51 10.47
N PRO A 195 -19.05 -44.37 10.90
CA PRO A 195 -18.43 -43.54 11.93
C PRO A 195 -18.22 -44.38 13.21
N GLN A 196 -17.02 -44.32 13.78
CA GLN A 196 -16.65 -45.00 15.04
C GLN A 196 -17.38 -44.42 16.25
#